data_AF-A0AA38PUX5-F1
#
_entry.id   AF-A0AA38PUX5-F1
#
_cell.length_a   1.000
_cell.length_b   1.000
_cell.length_c   1.000
_cell.angle_alpha   90.00
_cell.angle_beta   90.00
_cell.angle_gamma   90.00
#
_symmetry.space_group_name_H-M   'P 1'
#
loop_
_entity.id
_entity.type
_entity.pdbx_description
1 polymer ?
#
loop_
_entity_poly.entity_id
_entity_poly.type
_entity_poly.pdbx_seq_one_letter_code
_entity_poly.pdbx_strand_id
1 'polypeptide(L)' 'IDLTVFGDISGRVVIVTGGETRIGLTISQALVENGAKLYNTGRRINVLEETAKNMKG' A
#
# COMPACT_ATOMS: atom_id res chain seq x y z
N ILE A 1 -7.34 -13.09 3.67
CA ILE A 1 -6.22 -12.73 4.56
C ILE A 1 -6.74 -11.55 5.35
N ASP A 2 -6.84 -11.68 6.67
CA ASP A 2 -7.18 -10.55 7.52
C ASP A 2 -6.04 -9.53 7.44
N LEU A 3 -6.36 -8.29 7.10
CA LEU A 3 -5.40 -7.21 6.88
C LEU A 3 -5.17 -6.36 8.14
N THR A 4 -5.83 -6.67 9.26
CA THR A 4 -5.69 -5.96 10.55
C THR A 4 -4.47 -6.38 11.39
N VAL A 5 -3.58 -7.23 10.84
CA VAL A 5 -2.41 -7.78 11.55
C VAL A 5 -1.40 -6.71 11.99
N PHE A 6 -1.42 -5.52 11.36
CA PHE A 6 -0.44 -4.47 11.64
C PHE A 6 -0.74 -3.65 12.92
N GLY A 7 -1.93 -3.78 13.51
CA GLY A 7 -2.36 -2.89 14.60
C GLY A 7 -2.48 -1.43 14.16
N ASP A 8 -2.73 -0.51 15.10
CA ASP A 8 -2.78 0.93 14.77
C ASP A 8 -1.37 1.46 14.44
N ILE A 9 -1.16 1.79 13.18
CA ILE A 9 0.08 2.38 12.67
C ILE A 9 -0.16 3.80 12.14
N SER A 10 -1.21 4.45 12.61
CA SER A 10 -1.53 5.84 12.30
C SER A 10 -0.32 6.77 12.53
N GLY A 11 -0.07 7.65 11.56
CA GLY A 11 1.04 8.62 11.61
C GLY A 11 2.42 8.04 11.25
N ARG A 12 2.52 6.75 10.92
CA ARG A 12 3.74 6.16 10.36
C ARG A 12 3.81 6.39 8.85
N VAL A 13 5.04 6.50 8.35
CA VAL A 13 5.32 6.55 6.91
C VAL A 13 5.96 5.24 6.49
N VAL A 14 5.45 4.63 5.43
CA VAL A 14 5.91 3.34 4.91
C VAL A 14 6.20 3.42 3.41
N ILE A 15 7.24 2.69 2.99
CA ILE A 15 7.60 2.53 1.59
C ILE A 15 7.48 1.05 1.24
N VAL A 16 6.73 0.74 0.19
CA VAL A 16 6.57 -0.63 -0.32
C VAL A 16 7.15 -0.73 -1.72
N THR A 17 8.14 -1.61 -1.90
CA THR A 17 8.69 -1.95 -3.20
C THR A 17 7.84 -3.05 -3.86
N GLY A 18 7.46 -2.86 -5.12
CA GLY A 18 6.57 -3.80 -5.81
C GLY A 18 5.12 -3.74 -5.32
N GLY A 19 4.72 -2.64 -4.68
CA GLY A 19 3.38 -2.43 -4.11
C GLY A 19 2.26 -2.29 -5.14
N GLU A 20 2.59 -2.29 -6.43
CA GLU A 20 1.62 -2.08 -7.51
C GLU A 20 0.82 -3.35 -7.90
N THR A 21 1.25 -4.56 -7.52
CA THR A 21 0.56 -5.80 -7.94
C THR A 21 0.58 -6.93 -6.90
N ARG A 22 -0.33 -7.90 -7.06
CA ARG A 22 -0.38 -9.17 -6.31
C ARG A 22 -0.24 -8.96 -4.80
N ILE A 23 0.74 -9.61 -4.19
CA ILE A 23 0.98 -9.60 -2.75
C ILE A 23 1.38 -8.20 -2.27
N GLY A 24 2.20 -7.48 -3.05
CA GLY A 24 2.61 -6.11 -2.71
C GLY A 24 1.43 -5.16 -2.66
N LEU A 25 0.44 -5.33 -3.55
CA LEU A 25 -0.82 -4.56 -3.52
C LEU A 25 -1.64 -4.89 -2.26
N THR A 26 -1.77 -6.16 -1.91
CA THR A 26 -2.49 -6.58 -0.71
C THR A 26 -1.85 -6.04 0.57
N ILE A 27 -0.51 -6.04 0.65
CA ILE A 27 0.23 -5.45 1.77
C ILE A 27 0.02 -3.93 1.81
N SER A 28 0.10 -3.27 0.66
CA SER A 28 -0.12 -1.83 0.54
C SER A 28 -1.50 -1.42 1.06
N GLN A 29 -2.55 -2.15 0.66
CA GLN A 29 -3.92 -1.93 1.13
C GLN A 29 -4.02 -2.10 2.65
N ALA A 30 -3.47 -3.18 3.20
CA ALA A 30 -3.47 -3.41 4.64
C ALA A 30 -2.83 -2.25 5.41
N LEU A 31 -1.67 -1.77 4.98
CA LEU A 31 -0.94 -0.71 5.68
C LEU A 31 -1.71 0.61 5.67
N VAL A 32 -2.35 0.94 4.55
CA VAL A 32 -3.19 2.14 4.41
C VAL A 32 -4.46 2.03 5.26
N GLU A 33 -5.13 0.88 5.25
CA GLU A 33 -6.31 0.61 6.08
C GLU A 33 -6.02 0.73 7.59
N ASN A 34 -4.79 0.46 8.01
CA ASN A 34 -4.35 0.62 9.41
C ASN A 34 -3.75 2.03 9.70
N GLY A 35 -3.92 3.00 8.81
CA GLY A 35 -3.62 4.43 9.06
C GLY A 35 -2.23 4.91 8.64
N ALA A 36 -1.44 4.08 7.95
CA ALA A 36 -0.12 4.51 7.50
C ALA A 36 -0.17 5.41 6.26
N LYS A 37 0.75 6.37 6.19
CA LYS A 37 1.06 7.09 4.95
C LYS A 37 1.97 6.24 4.07
N LEU A 38 1.45 5.80 2.94
CA LEU A 38 2.14 4.86 2.04
C LEU A 38 2.76 5.54 0.81
N TYR A 39 3.95 5.09 0.43
CA TYR A 39 4.54 5.32 -0.88
C TYR A 39 4.89 4.00 -1.55
N ASN A 40 4.27 3.74 -2.71
CA ASN A 40 4.63 2.59 -3.53
C ASN A 40 5.76 2.95 -4.50
N THR A 41 6.65 1.99 -4.72
CA THR A 41 7.72 2.10 -5.71
C THR A 41 7.71 0.88 -6.62
N GLY A 42 7.92 1.10 -7.92
CA GLY A 42 7.85 0.06 -8.93
C GLY A 42 8.47 0.51 -10.25
N ARG A 43 8.72 -0.43 -11.16
CA ARG A 43 9.38 -0.15 -12.45
C ARG A 43 8.41 0.38 -13.52
N ARG A 44 7.12 0.05 -13.39
CA ARG A 44 6.10 0.34 -14.40
C ARG A 44 5.24 1.50 -13.93
N ILE A 45 5.53 2.69 -14.45
CA ILE A 45 4.86 3.92 -14.02
C ILE A 45 3.34 3.88 -14.23
N ASN A 46 2.88 3.33 -15.35
CA ASN A 46 1.46 3.22 -15.67
C ASN A 46 0.70 2.36 -14.64
N VAL A 47 1.29 1.25 -14.21
CA VAL A 47 0.70 0.37 -13.19
C VAL A 47 0.73 1.06 -11.82
N LEU A 48 1.82 1.75 -11.50
CA LEU A 48 1.97 2.48 -10.23
C LEU A 48 0.91 3.58 -10.09
N GLU A 49 0.70 4.37 -11.14
CA GLU A 49 -0.31 5.43 -11.18
C GLU A 49 -1.73 4.88 -11.11
N GLU A 50 -2.01 3.78 -11.83
CA GLU A 50 -3.30 3.11 -11.77
C GLU A 50 -3.59 2.58 -10.36
N THR A 51 -2.61 1.92 -9.73
CA THR A 51 -2.71 1.48 -8.35
C THR A 51 -2.98 2.66 -7.42
N ALA A 52 -2.22 3.75 -7.55
CA ALA A 52 -2.38 4.93 -6.69
C ALA A 52 -3.77 5.57 -6.83
N LYS A 53 -4.35 5.61 -8.04
CA LYS A 53 -5.72 6.11 -8.26
C LYS A 53 -6.79 5.21 -7.65
N ASN A 54 -6.56 3.90 -7.68
CA ASN A 54 -7.50 2.89 -7.20
C ASN A 54 -7.38 2.60 -5.70
N MET A 55 -6.29 3.04 -5.06
CA MET A 55 -6.05 2.88 -3.63
C MET A 55 -6.90 3.88 -2.85
N LYS A 56 -7.61 3.38 -1.83
CA LYS A 56 -8.44 4.21 -0.95
C LYS A 56 -7.85 4.20 0.46
N GLY A 57 -7.48 5.39 0.93
CA GLY A 57 -7.13 5.73 2.30
C GLY A 57 -6.42 7.08 2.38
#